data_AF-A0A1Q9LT21-F1
#
_entry.id   AF-A0A1Q9LT21-F1
#
_cell.length_a   1.000
_cell.length_b   1.000
_cell.length_c   1.000
_cell.angle_alpha   90.00
_cell.angle_beta   90.00
_cell.angle_gamma   90.00
#
_symmetry.space_group_name_H-M   'P 1'
#
loop_
_entity.id
_entity.type
_entity.pdbx_description
1 polymer ?
#
loop_
_entity_poly.entity_id
_entity_poly.type
_entity_poly.pdbx_seq_one_letter_code
_entity_poly.pdbx_strand_id
1 'polypeptide(L)'
;MRFFYDTEFIEDGLTIDLVSIGVVAEDGREFYAVSTEFDPAKAGSWVRANVLDKLPPPADKSWMSRERIRAELFEFLTGGNHGGAKVELWAWFGAYDHVVIGQLWGAMPALPRALPRFTRDLRQRWEDVGRPALPPPPTDAHDALADARHNLTRWRVIDEIWRRKMG
;
A
#
# COMPACT_ATOMS: atom_id res chain seq x y z
N MET A 1 3.88 -13.13 -7.57
CA MET A 1 3.74 -12.95 -6.10
C MET A 1 2.84 -11.78 -5.84
N ARG A 2 1.94 -11.90 -4.87
CA ARG A 2 0.99 -10.85 -4.47
C ARG A 2 1.55 -10.01 -3.34
N PHE A 3 1.31 -8.71 -3.44
CA PHE A 3 1.66 -7.71 -2.45
C PHE A 3 0.41 -6.90 -2.12
N PHE A 4 0.11 -6.81 -0.83
CA PHE A 4 -0.99 -6.05 -0.27
C PHE A 4 -0.42 -4.78 0.31
N TYR A 5 -0.95 -3.64 -0.07
CA TYR A 5 -0.40 -2.36 0.37
C TYR A 5 -1.50 -1.38 0.73
N ASP A 6 -1.07 -0.34 1.42
CA ASP A 6 -1.85 0.82 1.79
C ASP A 6 -0.91 2.03 1.86
N THR A 7 -1.43 3.23 1.60
CA THR A 7 -0.68 4.48 1.72
C THR A 7 -1.48 5.52 2.47
N GLU A 8 -0.78 6.25 3.32
CA GLU A 8 -1.30 7.46 3.92
C GLU A 8 -0.69 8.66 3.21
N PHE A 9 -1.51 9.68 2.95
CA PHE A 9 -1.11 10.85 2.18
C PHE A 9 -1.93 12.08 2.56
N ILE A 10 -1.40 13.25 2.19
CA ILE A 10 -2.12 14.52 2.21
C ILE A 10 -2.51 14.83 0.77
N GLU A 11 -3.79 14.93 0.48
CA GLU A 11 -4.30 15.32 -0.84
C GLU A 11 -5.14 16.59 -0.75
N ASP A 12 -5.12 17.37 -1.83
CA ASP A 12 -5.83 18.67 -1.94
C ASP A 12 -6.66 18.78 -3.23
N GLY A 13 -6.96 17.65 -3.88
CA GLY A 13 -7.60 17.59 -5.19
C GLY A 13 -6.68 17.94 -6.38
N LEU A 14 -5.42 18.32 -6.15
CA LEU A 14 -4.43 18.62 -7.18
C LEU A 14 -3.20 17.72 -7.08
N THR A 15 -2.73 17.48 -5.86
CA THR A 15 -1.52 16.73 -5.53
C THR A 15 -1.82 15.65 -4.50
N ILE A 16 -0.92 14.68 -4.39
CA ILE A 16 -0.98 13.62 -3.38
C ILE A 16 0.41 13.49 -2.75
N ASP A 17 0.57 14.09 -1.58
CA ASP A 17 1.82 14.13 -0.82
C ASP A 17 1.90 12.89 0.09
N LEU A 18 2.72 11.90 -0.29
CA LEU A 18 2.93 10.66 0.47
C LEU A 18 3.41 10.95 1.90
N VAL A 19 2.65 10.47 2.89
CA VAL A 19 3.04 10.45 4.31
C VAL A 19 3.73 9.13 4.64
N SER A 20 3.07 7.98 4.43
CA SER A 20 3.65 6.67 4.71
C SER A 20 3.12 5.57 3.78
N ILE A 21 3.88 4.49 3.61
CA ILE A 21 3.50 3.32 2.82
C ILE A 21 3.77 2.05 3.62
N GLY A 22 2.80 1.14 3.64
CA GLY A 22 2.93 -0.20 4.18
C GLY A 22 2.69 -1.23 3.09
N VAL A 23 3.53 -2.27 3.03
CA VAL A 23 3.40 -3.37 2.06
C VAL A 23 3.66 -4.70 2.74
N VAL A 24 2.78 -5.67 2.50
CA VAL A 24 2.89 -7.05 2.98
C VAL A 24 2.84 -7.99 1.80
N ALA A 25 3.87 -8.82 1.65
CA ALA A 25 3.91 -9.88 0.66
C ALA A 25 3.11 -11.10 1.13
N GLU A 26 2.56 -11.88 0.20
CA GLU A 26 1.82 -13.11 0.54
C GLU A 26 2.68 -14.17 1.25
N ASP A 27 4.01 -14.07 1.15
CA ASP A 27 5.01 -14.91 1.82
C ASP A 27 5.36 -14.45 3.26
N GLY A 28 4.78 -13.34 3.72
CA GLY A 28 4.96 -12.81 5.07
C GLY A 28 6.05 -11.75 5.23
N ARG A 29 6.78 -11.38 4.16
CA ARG A 29 7.69 -10.23 4.21
C ARG A 29 6.90 -8.93 4.34
N GLU A 30 7.48 -7.95 5.02
CA GLU A 30 6.87 -6.64 5.26
C GLU A 30 7.84 -5.51 4.93
N PHE A 31 7.28 -4.40 4.43
CA PHE A 31 7.97 -3.15 4.20
C PHE A 31 7.11 -2.01 4.74
N TYR A 32 7.74 -1.08 5.46
CA TYR A 32 7.09 0.12 5.96
C TYR A 32 8.06 1.28 5.94
N ALA A 33 7.57 2.43 5.47
CA ALA A 33 8.34 3.67 5.47
C ALA A 33 7.43 4.89 5.64
N VAL A 34 7.99 5.91 6.28
CA VAL A 34 7.41 7.25 6.43
C VAL A 34 8.28 8.22 5.63
N SER A 35 7.67 9.01 4.77
CA SER A 35 8.36 10.02 3.97
C SER A 35 8.85 11.15 4.88
N THR A 36 10.11 11.56 4.73
CA THR A 36 10.64 12.78 5.38
C THR A 36 10.30 14.06 4.60
N GLU A 37 9.59 13.95 3.49
CA GLU A 37 9.43 15.03 2.50
C GLU A 37 8.01 15.60 2.42
N PHE A 38 7.02 15.04 3.12
CA PHE A 38 5.69 15.64 3.17
C PHE A 38 5.69 16.88 4.08
N ASP A 39 4.82 17.84 3.78
CA ASP A 39 4.61 19.00 4.63
C ASP A 39 3.46 18.74 5.62
N PRO A 40 3.74 18.50 6.93
CA PRO A 40 2.69 18.28 7.92
C PRO A 40 1.82 19.51 8.13
N ALA A 41 2.22 20.71 7.71
CA ALA A 41 1.39 21.92 7.82
C ALA A 41 0.15 21.85 6.89
N LYS A 42 0.24 21.14 5.77
CA LYS A 42 -0.87 20.95 4.82
C LYS A 42 -1.95 19.97 5.30
N ALA A 43 -1.67 19.18 6.34
CA ALA A 43 -2.61 18.19 6.84
C ALA A 43 -3.87 18.84 7.44
N GLY A 44 -5.03 18.41 6.95
CA GLY A 44 -6.32 18.72 7.56
C GLY A 44 -6.48 18.09 8.95
N SER A 45 -7.52 18.50 9.68
CA SER A 45 -7.76 18.02 11.06
C SER A 45 -7.90 16.49 11.14
N TRP A 46 -8.53 15.88 10.14
CA TRP A 46 -8.70 14.43 10.10
C TRP A 46 -7.37 13.68 9.96
N VAL A 47 -6.51 14.10 9.02
CA VAL A 47 -5.19 13.48 8.79
C VAL A 47 -4.30 13.65 10.01
N ARG A 48 -4.33 14.80 10.69
CA ARG A 48 -3.57 15.00 11.92
C ARG A 48 -3.95 13.98 12.99
N ALA A 49 -5.24 13.91 13.31
CA ALA A 49 -5.74 13.08 14.41
C ALA A 49 -5.69 11.58 14.12
N ASN A 50 -5.80 11.17 12.86
CA ASN A 50 -5.89 9.76 12.49
C ASN A 50 -4.61 9.18 11.90
N VAL A 51 -3.74 10.00 11.30
CA VAL A 51 -2.53 9.52 10.63
C VAL A 51 -1.29 10.03 11.36
N LEU A 52 -1.11 11.35 11.46
CA LEU A 52 0.15 11.92 11.95
C LEU A 52 0.44 11.55 13.41
N ASP A 53 -0.59 11.51 14.26
CA ASP A 53 -0.45 11.12 15.67
C ASP A 53 -0.07 9.65 15.87
N LYS A 54 -0.16 8.82 14.82
CA LYS A 54 0.22 7.40 14.85
C LYS A 54 1.62 7.13 14.30
N LEU A 55 2.27 8.13 13.71
CA LEU A 55 3.58 7.96 13.12
C LEU A 55 4.63 7.60 14.19
N PRO A 56 5.64 6.78 13.83
CA PRO A 56 6.72 6.44 14.74
C PRO A 56 7.54 7.67 15.13
N PRO A 57 8.27 7.61 16.26
CA PRO A 57 9.13 8.71 16.70
C PRO A 57 10.13 9.14 15.60
N PRO A 58 10.52 10.42 15.51
CA PRO A 58 11.40 10.91 14.43
C PRO A 58 12.77 10.22 14.29
N ALA A 59 13.23 9.53 15.33
CA ALA A 59 14.48 8.76 15.31
C ALA A 59 14.30 7.32 14.76
N ASP A 60 13.07 6.90 14.45
CA ASP A 60 12.79 5.58 13.90
C ASP A 60 13.39 5.44 12.49
N LYS A 61 13.93 4.27 12.20
CA LYS A 61 14.59 3.96 10.91
C LYS A 61 13.64 3.92 9.72
N SER A 62 12.32 3.86 9.97
CA SER A 62 11.26 3.89 8.96
C SER A 62 11.13 5.27 8.30
N TRP A 63 11.64 6.34 8.91
CA TRP A 63 11.73 7.65 8.28
C TRP A 63 12.77 7.65 7.15
N MET A 64 12.33 7.94 5.93
CA MET A 64 13.14 7.84 4.71
C MET A 64 12.80 8.95 3.71
N SER A 65 13.79 9.36 2.91
CA SER A 65 13.53 10.17 1.72
C SER A 65 12.72 9.37 0.70
N ARG A 66 11.94 10.04 -0.16
CA ARG A 66 11.19 9.43 -1.26
C ARG A 66 12.11 8.67 -2.20
N GLU A 67 13.33 9.14 -2.41
CA GLU A 67 14.34 8.44 -3.20
C GLU A 67 14.70 7.08 -2.59
N ARG A 68 14.89 7.03 -1.27
CA ARG A 68 15.18 5.78 -0.55
C ARG A 68 13.96 4.85 -0.53
N ILE A 69 12.76 5.39 -0.28
CA ILE A 69 11.51 4.62 -0.36
C ILE A 69 11.36 3.98 -1.74
N ARG A 70 11.57 4.74 -2.82
CA ARG A 70 11.53 4.25 -4.21
C ARG A 70 12.47 3.08 -4.42
N ALA A 71 13.72 3.21 -3.97
CA ALA A 71 14.75 2.17 -4.14
C ALA A 71 14.43 0.91 -3.33
N GLU A 72 14.14 1.06 -2.04
CA GLU A 72 13.85 -0.09 -1.15
C GLU A 72 12.54 -0.79 -1.50
N LEU A 73 11.50 -0.03 -1.89
CA LEU A 73 10.24 -0.60 -2.36
C LEU A 73 10.43 -1.41 -3.66
N PHE A 74 11.24 -0.91 -4.59
CA PHE A 74 11.53 -1.63 -5.82
C PHE A 74 12.21 -2.98 -5.55
N GLU A 75 13.23 -2.96 -4.69
CA GLU A 75 13.94 -4.17 -4.28
C GLU A 75 13.01 -5.13 -3.52
N PHE A 76 12.16 -4.62 -2.62
CA PHE A 76 11.20 -5.43 -1.88
C PHE A 76 10.20 -6.15 -2.80
N LEU A 77 9.65 -5.42 -3.78
CA LEU A 77 8.64 -5.93 -4.73
C LEU A 77 9.23 -6.91 -5.73
N THR A 78 10.47 -6.72 -6.16
CA THR A 78 11.11 -7.54 -7.20
C THR A 78 12.02 -8.63 -6.64
N GLY A 79 12.44 -8.53 -5.37
CA GLY A 79 13.42 -9.43 -4.76
C GLY A 79 14.75 -9.46 -5.51
N GLY A 80 15.14 -8.35 -6.16
CA GLY A 80 16.28 -8.28 -7.08
C GLY A 80 16.10 -9.03 -8.40
N ASN A 81 14.97 -9.73 -8.60
CA ASN A 81 14.68 -10.46 -9.83
C ASN A 81 13.79 -9.64 -10.76
N HIS A 82 14.42 -8.85 -11.61
CA HIS A 82 13.73 -7.95 -12.53
C HIS A 82 13.11 -8.66 -13.76
N GLY A 83 13.20 -10.00 -13.87
CA GLY A 83 12.72 -10.77 -15.02
C GLY A 83 11.88 -12.02 -14.71
N GLY A 84 11.71 -12.41 -13.43
CA GLY A 84 11.32 -13.80 -13.11
C GLY A 84 10.06 -14.04 -12.28
N ALA A 85 9.44 -13.04 -11.66
CA ALA A 85 8.15 -13.22 -10.97
C ALA A 85 7.18 -12.07 -11.28
N LYS A 86 5.95 -12.41 -11.70
CA LYS A 86 4.91 -11.41 -11.95
C LYS A 86 4.49 -10.77 -10.63
N VAL A 87 4.84 -9.50 -10.43
CA VAL A 87 4.37 -8.68 -9.30
C VAL A 87 2.88 -8.42 -9.48
N GLU A 88 2.09 -8.73 -8.45
CA GLU A 88 0.69 -8.35 -8.36
C GLU A 88 0.49 -7.40 -7.19
N LEU A 89 0.08 -6.16 -7.48
CA LEU A 89 -0.29 -5.19 -6.47
C LEU A 89 -1.78 -5.30 -6.17
N TRP A 90 -2.12 -5.32 -4.88
CA TRP A 90 -3.47 -5.38 -4.34
C TRP A 90 -3.65 -4.31 -3.26
N ALA A 91 -4.72 -3.55 -3.33
CA ALA A 91 -5.11 -2.61 -2.28
C ALA A 91 -6.64 -2.52 -2.19
N TRP A 92 -7.14 -2.04 -1.07
CA TRP A 92 -8.57 -1.85 -0.83
C TRP A 92 -8.93 -0.40 -1.20
N PHE A 93 -9.72 -0.20 -2.27
CA PHE A 93 -9.96 1.13 -2.87
C PHE A 93 -8.68 1.84 -3.38
N GLY A 94 -7.76 1.09 -3.98
CA GLY A 94 -6.38 1.51 -4.24
C GLY A 94 -6.13 2.54 -5.34
N ALA A 95 -7.10 3.37 -5.72
CA ALA A 95 -6.95 4.30 -6.84
C ALA A 95 -5.91 5.39 -6.56
N TYR A 96 -6.06 6.12 -5.44
CA TYR A 96 -5.09 7.14 -5.01
C TYR A 96 -3.77 6.50 -4.62
N ASP A 97 -3.80 5.36 -3.93
CA ASP A 97 -2.59 4.63 -3.52
C ASP A 97 -1.74 4.21 -4.72
N HIS A 98 -2.36 3.82 -5.84
CA HIS A 98 -1.62 3.50 -7.06
C HIS A 98 -0.93 4.72 -7.65
N VAL A 99 -1.58 5.90 -7.62
CA VAL A 99 -0.98 7.15 -8.07
C VAL A 99 0.22 7.49 -7.19
N VAL A 100 0.10 7.35 -5.87
CA VAL A 100 1.18 7.59 -4.90
C VAL A 100 2.41 6.71 -5.18
N ILE A 101 2.20 5.41 -5.40
CA ILE A 101 3.28 4.50 -5.80
C ILE A 101 3.90 4.97 -7.13
N GLY A 102 3.08 5.24 -8.15
CA GLY A 102 3.56 5.70 -9.45
C GLY A 102 4.44 6.95 -9.35
N GLN A 103 4.00 7.92 -8.55
CA GLN A 103 4.68 9.19 -8.33
C GLN A 103 6.01 9.08 -7.57
N LEU A 104 6.35 7.94 -6.95
CA LEU A 104 7.71 7.69 -6.46
C LEU A 104 8.73 7.64 -7.61
N TRP A 105 8.30 7.29 -8.83
CA TRP A 105 9.13 7.34 -10.04
C TRP A 105 8.84 8.58 -10.92
N GLY A 106 7.93 9.45 -10.50
CA GLY A 106 7.50 10.61 -11.27
C GLY A 106 6.36 10.28 -12.24
N ALA A 107 6.52 10.61 -13.53
CA ALA A 107 5.49 10.36 -14.53
C ALA A 107 5.36 8.86 -14.86
N MET A 108 4.18 8.41 -15.27
CA MET A 108 3.90 7.00 -15.57
C MET A 108 4.91 6.30 -16.50
N PRO A 109 5.49 6.95 -17.54
CA PRO A 109 6.54 6.33 -18.38
C PRO A 109 7.82 5.94 -17.62
N ALA A 110 8.11 6.58 -16.49
CA ALA A 110 9.27 6.30 -15.66
C ALA A 110 9.06 5.12 -14.70
N LEU A 111 7.83 4.63 -14.54
CA LEU A 111 7.55 3.44 -13.73
C LEU A 111 8.29 2.22 -14.31
N PRO A 112 9.09 1.48 -13.52
CA PRO A 112 9.87 0.35 -14.02
C PRO A 112 9.02 -0.71 -14.73
N ARG A 113 9.56 -1.34 -15.78
CA ARG A 113 8.86 -2.41 -16.53
C ARG A 113 8.45 -3.59 -15.66
N ALA A 114 9.23 -3.89 -14.63
CA ALA A 114 8.94 -4.97 -13.68
C ALA A 114 7.68 -4.73 -12.82
N LEU A 115 7.22 -3.47 -12.65
CA LEU A 115 6.04 -3.15 -11.85
C LEU A 115 4.77 -3.07 -12.72
N PRO A 116 3.61 -3.57 -12.23
CA PRO A 116 2.37 -3.48 -12.99
C PRO A 116 1.88 -2.03 -13.07
N ARG A 117 1.22 -1.66 -14.18
CA ARG A 117 0.62 -0.31 -14.39
C ARG A 117 -0.80 -0.20 -13.82
N PHE A 118 -1.18 -1.16 -13.00
CA PHE A 118 -2.47 -1.17 -12.34
C PHE A 118 -2.33 -1.88 -10.99
N THR A 119 -3.18 -1.47 -10.06
CA THR A 119 -3.43 -2.19 -8.81
C THR A 119 -4.75 -2.94 -8.96
N ARG A 120 -4.78 -4.19 -8.50
CA ARG A 120 -6.02 -4.95 -8.41
C ARG A 120 -6.79 -4.48 -7.18
N ASP A 121 -8.06 -4.21 -7.37
CA ASP A 121 -8.92 -3.73 -6.29
C ASP A 121 -9.46 -4.90 -5.47
N LEU A 122 -9.07 -4.96 -4.20
CA LEU A 122 -9.47 -6.01 -3.26
C LEU A 122 -10.95 -5.89 -2.87
N ARG A 123 -11.48 -4.66 -2.84
CA ARG A 123 -12.89 -4.39 -2.55
C ARG A 123 -13.78 -4.92 -3.69
N GLN A 124 -13.33 -4.77 -4.94
CA GLN A 124 -13.99 -5.35 -6.10
C GLN A 124 -14.00 -6.88 -6.00
N ARG A 125 -12.85 -7.50 -5.69
CA ARG A 125 -12.77 -8.96 -5.52
C ARG A 125 -13.71 -9.47 -4.43
N TRP A 126 -13.82 -8.76 -3.31
CA TRP A 126 -14.76 -9.07 -2.24
C TRP A 126 -16.22 -9.05 -2.72
N GLU A 127 -16.56 -8.14 -3.62
CA GLU A 127 -17.86 -8.07 -4.27
C GLU A 127 -18.13 -9.27 -5.18
N ASP A 128 -17.15 -9.63 -6.01
CA ASP A 128 -17.26 -10.77 -6.95
C ASP A 128 -17.54 -12.10 -6.21
N VAL A 129 -17.01 -12.26 -5.00
CA VAL A 129 -17.24 -13.46 -4.18
C VAL A 129 -18.54 -13.43 -3.37
N GLY A 130 -19.34 -12.36 -3.48
CA GLY A 130 -20.65 -12.25 -2.82
C GLY A 130 -20.62 -11.60 -1.44
N ARG A 131 -19.63 -10.75 -1.17
CA ARG A 131 -19.52 -9.95 0.07
C ARG A 131 -19.55 -10.79 1.37
N PRO A 132 -18.71 -11.83 1.51
CA PRO A 132 -18.63 -12.62 2.74
C PRO A 132 -18.25 -11.76 3.95
N ALA A 133 -18.57 -12.23 5.15
CA ALA A 133 -18.10 -11.60 6.38
C ALA A 133 -16.56 -11.54 6.40
N LEU A 134 -16.02 -10.36 6.69
CA LEU A 134 -14.59 -10.12 6.83
C LEU A 134 -14.24 -9.88 8.31
N PRO A 135 -12.98 -10.12 8.71
CA PRO A 135 -12.51 -9.71 10.03
C PRO A 135 -12.69 -8.21 10.25
N PRO A 136 -12.93 -7.77 11.50
CA PRO A 136 -13.06 -6.35 11.80
C PRO A 136 -11.77 -5.58 11.48
N PRO A 137 -11.87 -4.28 11.17
CA PRO A 137 -10.68 -3.42 11.00
C PRO A 137 -9.74 -3.49 12.21
N PRO A 138 -8.43 -3.28 12.00
CA PRO A 138 -7.46 -3.29 13.09
C PRO A 138 -7.66 -2.09 14.03
N THR A 139 -7.21 -2.20 15.28
CA THR A 139 -7.34 -1.12 16.29
C THR A 139 -6.46 0.09 15.98
N ASP A 140 -5.40 -0.13 15.22
CA ASP A 140 -4.42 0.83 14.72
C ASP A 140 -4.67 1.19 13.24
N ALA A 141 -5.92 1.10 12.77
CA ALA A 141 -6.28 1.58 11.42
C ALA A 141 -5.79 3.02 11.17
N HIS A 142 -5.44 3.33 9.93
CA HIS A 142 -4.69 4.52 9.50
C HIS A 142 -3.21 4.51 9.89
N ASP A 143 -2.69 3.33 10.25
CA ASP A 143 -1.29 2.95 10.08
C ASP A 143 -1.20 2.10 8.80
N ALA A 144 -0.42 2.59 7.82
CA ALA A 144 -0.36 1.96 6.51
C ALA A 144 0.11 0.49 6.54
N LEU A 145 0.96 0.09 7.50
CA LEU A 145 1.39 -1.31 7.63
C LEU A 145 0.30 -2.17 8.27
N ALA A 146 -0.39 -1.66 9.29
CA ALA A 146 -1.54 -2.32 9.88
C ALA A 146 -2.64 -2.57 8.84
N ASP A 147 -2.93 -1.57 8.00
CA ASP A 147 -3.94 -1.68 6.95
C ASP A 147 -3.49 -2.61 5.81
N ALA A 148 -2.20 -2.61 5.43
CA ALA A 148 -1.66 -3.59 4.50
C ALA A 148 -1.75 -5.05 5.02
N ARG A 149 -1.46 -5.28 6.31
CA ARG A 149 -1.66 -6.60 6.97
C ARG A 149 -3.13 -7.00 6.97
N HIS A 150 -4.02 -6.03 7.22
CA HIS A 150 -5.46 -6.27 7.19
C HIS A 150 -5.94 -6.61 5.77
N ASN A 151 -5.40 -5.98 4.73
CA ASN A 151 -5.66 -6.32 3.33
C ASN A 151 -5.27 -7.77 3.00
N LEU A 152 -4.10 -8.24 3.45
CA LEU A 152 -3.74 -9.67 3.31
C LEU A 152 -4.72 -10.59 4.05
N THR A 153 -5.18 -10.19 5.23
CA THR A 153 -6.14 -10.97 6.02
C THR A 153 -7.49 -11.07 5.32
N ARG A 154 -8.00 -9.96 4.77
CA ARG A 154 -9.21 -9.94 3.92
C ARG A 154 -9.04 -10.84 2.70
N TRP A 155 -7.89 -10.73 2.02
CA TRP A 155 -7.58 -11.55 0.85
C TRP A 155 -7.68 -13.04 1.13
N ARG A 156 -7.17 -13.53 2.26
CA ARG A 156 -7.23 -14.97 2.60
C ARG A 156 -8.66 -15.50 2.63
N VAL A 157 -9.60 -14.77 3.23
CA VAL A 157 -11.04 -15.13 3.25
C VAL A 157 -11.64 -15.08 1.84
N ILE A 158 -11.35 -14.01 1.11
CA ILE A 158 -11.87 -13.77 -0.24
C ILE A 158 -11.39 -14.85 -1.22
N ASP A 159 -10.09 -15.18 -1.21
CA ASP A 159 -9.46 -16.14 -2.11
C ASP A 159 -9.93 -17.57 -1.84
N GLU A 160 -10.16 -17.93 -0.57
CA GLU A 160 -10.75 -19.23 -0.22
C GLU A 160 -12.12 -19.43 -0.91
N ILE A 161 -12.98 -18.43 -0.86
CA ILE A 161 -14.31 -18.49 -1.47
C ILE A 161 -14.22 -18.41 -3.00
N TRP A 162 -13.33 -17.55 -3.52
CA TRP A 162 -13.08 -17.46 -4.96
C TRP A 162 -12.69 -18.82 -5.55
N ARG A 163 -11.75 -19.52 -4.91
CA ARG A 163 -11.31 -20.85 -5.36
C ARG A 163 -12.43 -21.88 -5.33
N ARG A 164 -13.32 -21.84 -4.32
CA ARG A 164 -14.50 -22.72 -4.26
C ARG A 164 -15.53 -22.44 -5.36
N LYS A 165 -15.62 -21.20 -5.86
CA LYS A 165 -16.52 -20.86 -6.98
C LYS A 165 -15.96 -21.26 -8.34
N MET A 166 -14.64 -21.27 -8.48
CA MET A 166 -13.95 -21.48 -9.75
C MET A 166 -13.46 -22.92 -9.98
N GLY A 167 -13.45 -23.75 -8.93
CA GLY A 167 -13.22 -25.19 -9.00
C GLY A 167 -14.52 -25.96 -9.06
#